data_AF-A0AAT9P5J4-F1
#
_entry.id   AF-A0AAT9P5J4-F1
#
_cell.length_a   1.000
_cell.length_b   1.000
_cell.length_c   1.000
_cell.angle_alpha   90.00
_cell.angle_beta   90.00
_cell.angle_gamma   90.00
#
_symmetry.space_group_name_H-M   'P 1'
#
loop_
_entity.id
_entity.type
_entity.pdbx_description
1 polymer ?
#
loop_
_entity_poly.entity_id
_entity_poly.type
_entity_poly.pdbx_seq_one_letter_code
_entity_poly.pdbx_strand_id
1 'polypeptide(L)'
;MTALLQLIISTILFFVLFFGIAFILNMLLKSTWIMTALYPFVVFAIVDKISTADYILKPKFAFNQLIRGITHLMPADILMLSGGLIGAITAGFVIRNLRRSGYSMF
;
A
#
# COMPACT_ATOMS: atom_id res chain seq x y z
N MET A 1 2.65 -15.60 -22.58
CA MET A 1 1.47 -14.70 -22.66
C MET A 1 0.77 -14.52 -21.31
N THR A 2 0.59 -15.57 -20.50
CA THR A 2 -0.11 -15.49 -19.19
C THR A 2 0.55 -14.56 -18.17
N ALA A 3 1.88 -14.56 -18.06
CA ALA A 3 2.61 -13.73 -17.10
C ALA A 3 2.42 -12.21 -17.31
N LEU A 4 2.41 -11.75 -18.57
CA LEU A 4 2.16 -10.35 -18.90
C LEU A 4 0.73 -9.94 -18.53
N LEU A 5 -0.24 -10.79 -18.84
CA LEU A 5 -1.65 -10.56 -18.52
C LEU A 5 -1.87 -10.51 -17.01
N GLN A 6 -1.25 -11.44 -16.26
CA GLN A 6 -1.28 -11.47 -14.80
C GLN A 6 -0.66 -10.20 -14.19
N LEU A 7 0.46 -9.72 -14.72
CA LEU A 7 1.10 -8.49 -14.25
C LEU A 7 0.19 -7.27 -14.43
N ILE A 8 -0.44 -7.13 -15.61
CA ILE A 8 -1.35 -6.03 -15.90
C ILE A 8 -2.56 -6.07 -14.95
N ILE A 9 -3.20 -7.23 -14.83
CA ILE A 9 -4.39 -7.39 -13.98
C ILE A 9 -4.05 -7.13 -12.51
N SER A 10 -2.97 -7.72 -12.00
CA SER A 10 -2.56 -7.54 -10.60
C SER A 10 -2.20 -6.09 -10.29
N THR A 11 -1.51 -5.39 -11.20
CA THR A 11 -1.17 -3.97 -11.03
C THR A 11 -2.43 -3.09 -10.95
N ILE A 12 -3.40 -3.32 -11.85
CA ILE A 12 -4.68 -2.59 -11.83
C ILE A 12 -5.47 -2.93 -10.55
N LEU A 13 -5.50 -4.20 -10.17
CA LEU A 13 -6.22 -4.63 -8.97
C LEU A 13 -5.63 -3.99 -7.71
N PHE A 14 -4.29 -3.98 -7.57
CA PHE A 14 -3.62 -3.31 -6.46
C PHE A 14 -3.92 -1.81 -6.44
N PHE A 15 -3.89 -1.14 -7.60
CA PHE A 15 -4.28 0.26 -7.70
C PHE A 15 -5.71 0.49 -7.16
N VAL A 16 -6.70 -0.26 -7.67
CA VAL A 16 -8.11 -0.09 -7.27
C VAL A 16 -8.32 -0.42 -5.80
N LEU A 17 -7.69 -1.50 -5.31
CA LEU A 17 -7.79 -1.95 -3.93
C LEU A 17 -7.29 -0.88 -2.96
N PHE A 18 -6.06 -0.39 -3.16
CA PHE A 18 -5.47 0.60 -2.27
C PHE A 18 -6.11 1.98 -2.43
N PHE A 19 -6.57 2.34 -3.63
CA PHE A 19 -7.39 3.52 -3.82
C PHE A 19 -8.68 3.43 -2.98
N GLY A 20 -9.41 2.31 -3.06
CA GLY A 20 -10.66 2.10 -2.33
C GLY A 20 -10.48 2.11 -0.82
N ILE A 21 -9.49 1.36 -0.31
CA ILE A 21 -9.16 1.34 1.13
C ILE A 21 -8.72 2.72 1.61
N ALA A 22 -7.88 3.43 0.83
CA ALA A 22 -7.47 4.79 1.14
C ALA A 22 -8.63 5.77 1.18
N PHE A 23 -9.57 5.65 0.25
CA PHE A 23 -10.77 6.46 0.23
C PHE A 23 -11.62 6.25 1.49
N ILE A 24 -11.94 4.99 1.81
CA ILE A 24 -12.78 4.63 2.96
C ILE A 24 -12.13 5.08 4.28
N LEU A 25 -10.86 4.74 4.49
CA LEU A 25 -10.19 5.08 5.75
C LEU A 25 -10.07 6.59 5.95
N ASN A 26 -9.73 7.33 4.90
CA ASN A 26 -9.61 8.78 4.98
C ASN A 26 -10.95 9.49 5.23
N MET A 27 -12.06 8.91 4.75
CA MET A 27 -13.40 9.39 5.11
C MET A 27 -13.73 9.12 6.58
N LEU A 28 -13.47 7.91 7.08
CA LEU A 28 -13.75 7.54 8.48
C LEU A 28 -12.88 8.31 9.49
N LEU A 29 -11.57 8.40 9.24
CA LEU A 29 -10.62 9.07 10.14
C LEU A 29 -10.58 10.59 9.94
N LYS A 30 -11.42 11.13 9.06
CA LYS A 30 -11.48 12.56 8.67
C LYS A 30 -10.09 13.15 8.36
N SER A 31 -9.16 12.34 7.87
CA SER A 31 -7.79 12.73 7.51
C SER A 31 -7.49 12.39 6.05
N THR A 32 -6.59 13.11 5.41
CA THR A 32 -6.40 13.03 3.95
C THR A 32 -5.24 12.13 3.53
N TRP A 33 -4.20 12.04 4.34
CA TRP A 33 -2.91 11.43 3.95
C TRP A 33 -2.54 10.20 4.77
N ILE A 34 -3.42 9.71 5.65
CA ILE A 34 -3.12 8.59 6.55
C ILE A 34 -2.75 7.35 5.75
N MET A 35 -3.56 6.97 4.76
CA MET A 35 -3.27 5.75 4.01
C MET A 35 -2.01 5.86 3.14
N THR A 36 -1.67 7.04 2.63
CA THR A 36 -0.40 7.25 1.94
C THR A 36 0.79 7.09 2.90
N ALA A 37 0.69 7.60 4.13
CA ALA A 37 1.73 7.46 5.14
C ALA A 37 1.82 6.02 5.71
N LEU A 38 0.70 5.29 5.73
CA LEU A 38 0.63 3.91 6.21
C LEU A 38 1.12 2.91 5.14
N TYR A 39 1.03 3.27 3.85
CA TYR A 39 1.35 2.38 2.74
C TYR A 39 2.74 1.70 2.83
N PRO A 40 3.84 2.38 3.21
CA PRO A 40 5.15 1.73 3.38
C PRO A 40 5.12 0.56 4.38
N PHE A 41 4.33 0.66 5.46
CA PHE A 41 4.18 -0.42 6.43
C PHE A 41 3.47 -1.64 5.82
N VAL A 42 2.51 -1.40 4.93
CA VAL A 42 1.84 -2.48 4.19
C VAL A 42 2.82 -3.16 3.23
N VAL A 43 3.68 -2.39 2.56
CA VAL A 43 4.75 -2.95 1.71
C VAL A 43 5.69 -3.82 2.53
N PHE A 44 6.13 -3.36 3.70
CA PHE A 44 7.00 -4.15 4.57
C PHE A 44 6.34 -5.48 4.98
N ALA A 45 5.08 -5.45 5.41
CA ALA A 45 4.33 -6.64 5.79
C ALA A 45 4.13 -7.64 4.63
N ILE A 46 4.09 -7.17 3.37
CA ILE A 46 4.02 -8.04 2.19
C ILE A 46 5.39 -8.67 1.90
N VAL A 47 6.46 -7.91 2.10
CA VAL A 47 7.83 -8.27 1.69
C VAL A 47 8.51 -9.19 2.70
N ASP A 48 8.36 -8.92 4.00
CA ASP A 48 9.08 -9.64 5.05
C ASP A 48 8.52 -11.06 5.33
N LYS A 49 7.21 -11.26 5.10
CA LYS A 49 6.47 -12.51 5.33
C LYS A 49 6.66 -13.09 6.75
N ILE A 50 6.91 -12.24 7.74
CA ILE A 50 7.05 -12.62 9.16
C ILE A 50 5.90 -12.07 9.99
N SER A 51 5.71 -12.61 11.20
CA SER A 51 4.70 -12.07 12.10
C SER A 51 5.14 -10.71 12.65
N THR A 52 4.20 -9.79 12.84
CA THR A 52 4.48 -8.48 13.46
C THR A 52 5.04 -8.62 14.89
N ALA A 53 4.74 -9.72 15.57
CA ALA A 53 5.30 -10.05 16.88
C ALA A 53 6.83 -10.29 16.85
N ASP A 54 7.36 -10.78 15.72
CA ASP A 54 8.79 -11.07 15.59
C ASP A 54 9.66 -9.80 15.58
N TYR A 55 9.08 -8.65 15.21
CA TYR A 55 9.77 -7.36 15.32
C TYR A 55 10.06 -6.96 16.77
N ILE A 56 9.23 -7.39 17.72
CA ILE A 56 9.39 -7.10 19.15
C ILE A 56 10.25 -8.18 19.82
N LEU A 57 9.99 -9.45 19.51
CA LEU A 57 10.66 -10.59 20.15
C LEU A 57 12.09 -10.81 19.60
N LYS A 58 12.31 -10.54 18.31
CA LYS A 58 13.56 -10.85 17.60
C LYS A 58 13.91 -9.74 16.58
N PRO A 59 14.18 -8.50 17.02
CA PRO A 59 14.33 -7.33 16.14
C PRO A 59 15.46 -7.49 15.11
N LYS A 60 16.60 -8.09 15.51
CA LYS A 60 17.74 -8.33 14.59
C LYS A 60 17.38 -9.28 13.45
N PHE A 61 16.61 -10.33 13.74
CA PHE A 61 16.16 -11.29 12.74
C PHE A 61 15.15 -10.64 11.80
N ALA A 62 14.16 -9.94 12.36
CA ALA A 62 13.11 -9.29 11.59
C ALA A 62 13.66 -8.26 10.60
N PHE A 63 14.59 -7.41 11.04
CA PHE A 63 15.20 -6.40 10.15
C PHE A 63 16.04 -7.02 9.03
N ASN A 64 16.76 -8.11 9.32
CA ASN A 64 17.55 -8.82 8.30
C ASN A 64 16.64 -9.50 7.26
N GLN A 65 15.50 -10.04 7.69
CA GLN A 65 14.49 -10.61 6.79
C GLN A 65 13.85 -9.54 5.92
N LEU A 66 13.51 -8.36 6.46
CA LEU A 66 12.98 -7.24 5.69
C LEU A 66 13.95 -6.81 4.59
N ILE A 67 15.23 -6.60 4.92
CA ILE A 67 16.25 -6.21 3.92
C ILE A 67 16.37 -7.28 2.83
N ARG A 68 16.47 -8.56 3.22
CA ARG A 68 16.53 -9.67 2.26
C ARG A 68 15.31 -9.69 1.34
N GLY A 69 14.11 -9.54 1.90
CA GLY A 69 12.88 -9.47 1.14
C GLY A 69 12.90 -8.32 0.13
N ILE A 70 13.35 -7.14 0.53
CA ILE A 70 13.45 -5.98 -0.36
C ILE A 70 14.45 -6.25 -1.50
N THR A 71 15.61 -6.84 -1.20
CA THR A 71 16.64 -7.13 -2.22
C THR A 71 16.26 -8.25 -3.18
N HIS A 72 15.34 -9.13 -2.79
CA HIS A 72 14.88 -10.26 -3.61
C HIS A 72 13.54 -10.00 -4.32
N LEU A 73 13.00 -8.79 -4.24
CA LEU A 73 11.78 -8.39 -4.94
C LEU A 73 11.95 -8.56 -6.46
N MET A 74 11.01 -9.29 -7.07
CA MET A 74 10.98 -9.39 -8.53
C MET A 74 10.49 -8.07 -9.12
N PRO A 75 10.93 -7.69 -10.34
CA PRO A 75 10.45 -6.48 -11.01
C PRO A 75 8.92 -6.44 -11.16
N ALA A 76 8.29 -7.60 -11.35
CA ALA A 76 6.84 -7.75 -11.41
C ALA A 76 6.15 -7.32 -10.10
N ASP A 77 6.72 -7.71 -8.96
CA ASP A 77 6.17 -7.36 -7.64
C ASP A 77 6.33 -5.87 -7.37
N ILE A 78 7.46 -5.28 -7.78
CA ILE A 78 7.70 -3.84 -7.65
C ILE A 78 6.66 -3.05 -8.44
N LEU A 79 6.36 -3.45 -9.68
CA LEU A 79 5.33 -2.82 -10.50
C LEU A 79 3.94 -2.94 -9.85
N MET A 80 3.58 -4.14 -9.39
CA MET A 80 2.30 -4.36 -8.69
C MET A 80 2.17 -3.48 -7.43
N LEU A 81 3.20 -3.44 -6.58
CA LEU A 81 3.24 -2.61 -5.38
C LEU A 81 3.22 -1.12 -5.71
N SER A 82 3.93 -0.69 -6.77
CA SER A 82 3.87 0.71 -7.23
C SER A 82 2.45 1.11 -7.65
N GLY A 83 1.68 0.21 -8.27
CA GLY A 83 0.28 0.44 -8.61
C GLY A 83 -0.56 0.74 -7.38
N GLY A 84 -0.36 -0.03 -6.30
CA GLY A 84 -1.01 0.23 -5.01
C GLY A 84 -0.61 1.58 -4.38
N LEU A 85 0.68 1.94 -4.43
CA LEU A 85 1.16 3.23 -3.94
C LEU A 85 0.52 4.41 -4.70
N ILE A 86 0.48 4.32 -6.03
CA ILE A 86 -0.16 5.32 -6.90
C ILE A 86 -1.65 5.42 -6.55
N GLY A 87 -2.33 4.29 -6.30
CA GLY A 87 -3.72 4.25 -5.84
C GLY A 87 -3.94 5.01 -4.53
N ALA A 88 -3.10 4.73 -3.51
CA ALA A 88 -3.18 5.40 -2.22
C ALA A 88 -2.90 6.91 -2.31
N ILE A 89 -1.92 7.33 -3.11
CA ILE A 89 -1.61 8.74 -3.36
C ILE A 89 -2.78 9.44 -4.07
N THR A 90 -3.33 8.80 -5.11
CA THR A 90 -4.46 9.33 -5.89
C THR A 90 -5.69 9.53 -5.00
N ALA A 91 -6.00 8.58 -4.13
CA ALA A 91 -7.07 8.70 -3.15
C ALA A 91 -6.86 9.90 -2.21
N GLY A 92 -5.62 10.15 -1.76
CA GLY A 92 -5.29 11.33 -0.96
C GLY A 92 -5.61 12.65 -1.68
N PHE A 93 -5.27 12.76 -2.96
CA PHE A 93 -5.64 13.92 -3.78
C PHE A 93 -7.15 14.07 -3.95
N VAL A 94 -7.86 12.97 -4.23
CA VAL A 94 -9.32 12.97 -4.41
C VAL A 94 -10.02 13.44 -3.13
N ILE A 95 -9.66 12.89 -1.97
CA ILE A 95 -10.25 13.29 -0.68
C ILE A 95 -9.93 14.74 -0.34
N ARG A 96 -8.72 15.21 -0.64
CA ARG A 96 -8.35 16.62 -0.44
C ARG A 96 -9.27 17.55 -1.22
N ASN A 97 -9.56 17.20 -2.47
CA ASN A 97 -10.44 17.99 -3.33
C ASN A 97 -11.88 17.94 -2.85
N LEU A 98 -12.41 16.75 -2.52
CA LEU A 98 -13.77 16.60 -1.98
C LEU A 98 -13.99 17.43 -0.71
N ARG A 99 -13.00 17.46 0.18
CA ARG A 99 -13.05 18.27 1.41
C ARG A 99 -13.10 19.77 1.12
N ARG A 100 -12.33 20.23 0.12
CA ARG A 100 -12.38 21.63 -0.32
C ARG A 100 -13.70 21.99 -0.98
N SER A 101 -14.36 21.03 -1.62
CA SER A 101 -15.68 21.19 -2.22
C SER A 101 -16.85 21.11 -1.23
N GLY A 102 -16.58 21.04 0.08
CA GLY A 102 -17.63 21.03 1.11
C GLY A 102 -18.38 19.69 1.23
N TYR A 103 -17.81 18.60 0.71
CA TYR A 103 -18.39 17.27 0.89
C TYR A 103 -18.39 16.89 2.37
N SER A 104 -19.58 16.60 2.91
CA SER A 104 -19.72 16.08 4.26
C SER A 104 -19.14 14.66 4.31
N MET A 105 -17.98 14.52 4.92
CA MET A 105 -17.44 13.21 5.24
C MET A 105 -18.33 12.58 6.33
N PHE A 106 -18.66 11.30 6.15
CA PHE A 106 -19.31 10.45 7.15
C PHE A 106 -18.73 10.70 8.56
#